data_AF-A0A149QLZ7-F1
#
_entry.id   AF-A0A149QLZ7-F1
#
_cell.length_a   1.000
_cell.length_b   1.000
_cell.length_c   1.000
_cell.angle_alpha   90.00
_cell.angle_beta   90.00
_cell.angle_gamma   90.00
#
_symmetry.space_group_name_H-M   'P 1'
#
loop_
_entity.id
_entity.type
_entity.pdbx_description
1 polymer ?
#
loop_
_entity_poly.entity_id
_entity_poly.type
_entity_poly.pdbx_seq_one_letter_code
_entity_poly.pdbx_strand_id
1 'polypeptide(L)'
;MDCGVARPRADMVLMDAGDAGNTGSLLTPSADSTAEGVRVQLLSGGREVQFGTPWFFNPGVGGVHTFEYTARYLRVNEDLKPGLIKGEAVLNVVYW
;
A
#
# COMPACT_ATOMS: atom_id res chain seq x y z
N MET A 1 6.57 5.31 -11.77
CA MET A 1 5.72 5.04 -12.96
C MET A 1 6.25 5.89 -14.10
N ASP A 2 6.61 5.30 -15.23
CA ASP A 2 7.03 6.05 -16.41
C ASP A 2 5.88 6.12 -17.41
N CYS A 3 5.45 7.34 -17.74
CA CYS A 3 4.35 7.61 -18.66
C CYS A 3 4.84 8.16 -20.03
N GLY A 4 6.15 8.19 -20.27
CA GLY A 4 6.74 8.67 -21.52
C GLY A 4 6.29 10.09 -21.87
N VAL A 5 5.82 10.31 -23.10
CA VAL A 5 5.33 11.63 -23.55
C VAL A 5 3.84 11.87 -23.25
N ALA A 6 3.11 10.85 -22.82
CA ALA A 6 1.66 10.98 -22.56
C ALA A 6 1.42 11.80 -21.29
N ARG A 7 0.31 12.55 -21.24
CA ARG A 7 -0.17 13.20 -20.01
C ARG A 7 -1.21 12.28 -19.38
N PRO A 8 -0.81 11.34 -18.51
CA PRO A 8 -1.70 10.31 -18.02
C PRO A 8 -2.81 10.91 -17.15
N ARG A 9 -3.97 10.27 -17.18
CA ARG A 9 -4.98 10.39 -16.14
C ARG A 9 -5.32 8.98 -15.69
N ALA A 10 -5.37 8.78 -14.38
CA ALA A 10 -5.72 7.48 -13.83
C ALA A 10 -6.41 7.62 -12.48
N ASP A 11 -7.32 6.70 -12.21
CA ASP A 11 -7.77 6.39 -10.86
C ASP A 11 -6.78 5.40 -10.24
N MET A 12 -6.22 5.79 -9.11
CA MET A 12 -5.23 5.02 -8.38
C MET A 12 -5.86 4.51 -7.08
N VAL A 13 -5.61 3.26 -6.73
CA VAL A 13 -5.99 2.73 -5.41
C VAL A 13 -4.98 1.70 -4.93
N LEU A 14 -4.60 1.80 -3.66
CA LEU A 14 -3.76 0.80 -3.00
C LEU A 14 -4.68 -0.15 -2.22
N MET A 15 -4.60 -1.44 -2.52
CA MET A 15 -5.38 -2.49 -1.87
C MET A 15 -4.44 -3.38 -1.05
N ASP A 16 -4.93 -3.93 0.04
CA ASP A 16 -4.27 -5.05 0.74
C ASP A 16 -4.44 -6.32 -0.12
N ALA A 17 -3.34 -7.02 -0.40
CA ALA A 17 -3.35 -8.23 -1.19
C ALA A 17 -3.89 -9.44 -0.42
N GLY A 18 -3.73 -9.46 0.90
CA GLY A 18 -4.19 -10.54 1.77
C GLY A 18 -5.69 -10.46 2.12
N ASP A 19 -6.26 -9.25 2.06
CA ASP A 19 -7.69 -9.00 2.26
C ASP A 19 -8.15 -7.76 1.46
N ALA A 20 -8.80 -7.99 0.31
CA ALA A 20 -9.31 -6.92 -0.54
C ALA A 20 -10.43 -6.08 0.13
N GLY A 21 -11.04 -6.58 1.22
CA GLY A 21 -12.04 -5.86 2.02
C GLY A 21 -11.45 -4.96 3.10
N ASN A 22 -10.13 -5.02 3.32
CA ASN A 22 -9.45 -4.21 4.32
C ASN A 22 -9.52 -2.72 3.95
N THR A 23 -10.17 -1.93 4.82
CA THR A 23 -10.28 -0.47 4.69
C THR A 23 -9.41 0.28 5.72
N GLY A 24 -8.67 -0.45 6.55
CA GLY A 24 -7.73 0.10 7.51
C GLY A 24 -6.36 0.40 6.89
N SER A 25 -5.35 0.52 7.75
CA SER A 25 -3.97 0.85 7.35
C SER A 25 -2.94 -0.25 7.59
N LEU A 26 -3.33 -1.35 8.22
CA LEU A 26 -2.44 -2.48 8.50
C LEU A 26 -2.60 -3.56 7.45
N LEU A 27 -1.49 -4.02 6.88
CA LEU A 27 -1.50 -5.14 5.94
C LEU A 27 -1.84 -6.43 6.66
N THR A 28 -2.71 -7.22 6.03
CA THR A 28 -2.96 -8.61 6.39
C THR A 28 -1.65 -9.40 6.20
N PRO A 29 -1.18 -10.14 7.22
CA PRO A 29 -0.02 -11.00 7.07
C PRO A 29 -0.26 -12.02 5.97
N SER A 30 0.72 -12.24 5.10
CA SER A 30 0.69 -13.34 4.15
C SER A 30 0.64 -14.69 4.86
N ALA A 31 0.12 -15.72 4.21
CA ALA A 31 -0.09 -17.04 4.80
C ALA A 31 1.20 -17.74 5.29
N ASP A 32 2.37 -17.33 4.79
CA ASP A 32 3.70 -17.79 5.20
C ASP A 32 4.30 -16.98 6.37
N SER A 33 3.58 -15.99 6.90
CA SER A 33 3.99 -15.24 8.09
C SER A 33 3.82 -16.10 9.35
N THR A 34 4.81 -16.05 10.24
CA THR A 34 4.86 -16.80 11.52
C THR A 34 5.00 -15.92 12.75
N ALA A 35 5.29 -14.62 12.58
CA ALA A 35 5.29 -13.68 13.70
C ALA A 35 3.85 -13.32 14.11
N GLU A 36 3.65 -13.12 15.41
CA GLU A 36 2.37 -12.66 15.98
C GLU A 36 2.58 -11.33 16.74
N GLY A 37 1.50 -10.57 16.97
CA GLY A 37 1.58 -9.31 17.72
C GLY A 37 2.12 -8.12 16.94
N VAL A 38 2.50 -8.31 15.67
CA VAL A 38 2.94 -7.23 14.77
C VAL A 38 2.26 -7.31 13.41
N ARG A 39 2.14 -6.17 12.74
CA ARG A 39 1.70 -6.02 11.34
C ARG A 39 2.59 -5.01 10.61
N VAL A 40 2.60 -5.09 9.29
CA VAL A 40 3.28 -4.08 8.44
C VAL A 40 2.28 -2.97 8.10
N GLN A 41 2.70 -1.72 8.20
CA GLN A 41 1.91 -0.56 7.83
C GLN A 41 2.68 0.27 6.78
N LEU A 42 1.97 0.67 5.73
CA LEU A 42 2.48 1.57 4.71
C LEU A 42 2.14 3.02 5.04
N LEU A 43 3.05 3.91 4.69
CA LEU A 43 2.94 5.35 4.87
C LEU A 43 3.20 6.04 3.52
N SER A 44 2.45 7.10 3.25
CA SER A 44 2.67 8.02 2.12
C SER A 44 2.80 9.44 2.66
N GLY A 45 3.93 10.10 2.40
CA GLY A 45 4.23 11.42 2.97
C GLY A 45 4.19 11.44 4.50
N GLY A 46 4.55 10.32 5.16
CA GLY A 46 4.51 10.16 6.62
C GLY A 46 3.11 9.93 7.22
N ARG A 47 2.04 9.90 6.40
CA ARG A 47 0.68 9.57 6.83
C ARG A 47 0.36 8.12 6.50
N GLU A 48 -0.45 7.48 7.34
CA GLU A 48 -0.88 6.10 7.10
C GLU A 48 -1.66 5.99 5.79
N VAL A 49 -1.32 5.00 4.98
CA VAL A 49 -2.14 4.65 3.82
C VAL A 49 -3.42 3.99 4.32
N GLN A 50 -4.57 4.48 3.89
CA GLN A 50 -5.86 3.79 4.09
C GLN A 50 -6.16 2.98 2.83
N PHE A 51 -6.25 1.65 2.98
CA PHE A 51 -6.50 0.76 1.85
C PHE A 51 -7.91 0.99 1.27
N GLY A 52 -8.04 0.76 -0.04
CA GLY A 52 -9.31 0.96 -0.75
C GLY A 52 -9.70 2.42 -0.97
N THR A 53 -8.92 3.40 -0.50
CA THR A 53 -9.19 4.82 -0.74
C THR A 53 -8.60 5.26 -2.08
N PRO A 54 -9.43 5.62 -3.08
CA PRO A 54 -8.93 6.04 -4.38
C PRO A 54 -8.36 7.47 -4.35
N TRP A 55 -7.39 7.74 -5.22
CA TRP A 55 -6.94 9.11 -5.52
C TRP A 55 -6.73 9.31 -7.02
N PHE A 56 -6.90 10.55 -7.46
CA PHE A 56 -6.71 10.92 -8.86
C PHE A 56 -5.24 11.19 -9.15
N PHE A 57 -4.70 10.51 -10.16
CA PHE A 57 -3.40 10.81 -10.73
C PHE A 57 -3.60 11.60 -12.02
N ASN A 58 -3.31 12.91 -11.95
CA ASN A 58 -3.38 13.82 -13.08
C ASN A 58 -2.20 14.82 -13.01
N PRO A 59 -0.98 14.39 -13.34
CA PRO A 59 0.22 15.21 -13.23
C PRO A 59 0.27 16.36 -14.26
N GLY A 60 -0.58 16.35 -15.28
CA GLY A 60 -0.58 17.36 -16.35
C GLY A 60 0.61 17.30 -17.31
N VAL A 61 1.62 16.46 -17.03
CA VAL A 61 2.84 16.25 -17.82
C VAL A 61 3.16 14.75 -17.90
N GLY A 62 3.87 14.36 -18.96
CA GLY A 62 4.46 13.03 -19.06
C GLY A 62 5.72 12.87 -18.21
N GLY A 63 6.45 11.78 -18.45
CA GLY A 63 7.71 11.44 -17.81
C GLY A 63 7.55 10.48 -16.64
N VAL A 64 8.58 10.46 -15.79
CA VAL A 64 8.66 9.59 -14.62
C VAL A 64 8.01 10.27 -13.42
N HIS A 65 7.03 9.58 -12.84
CA HIS A 65 6.31 9.97 -11.64
C HIS A 65 6.61 8.99 -10.50
N THR A 66 7.18 9.50 -9.42
CA THR A 66 7.57 8.70 -8.24
C THR A 66 6.48 8.74 -7.18
N PHE A 67 6.12 7.58 -6.65
CA PHE A 67 5.26 7.45 -5.49
C PHE A 67 6.10 6.88 -4.36
N GLU A 68 6.44 7.71 -3.38
CA GLU A 68 7.26 7.29 -2.24
C GLU A 68 6.37 6.71 -1.15
N TYR A 69 6.64 5.45 -0.81
CA TYR A 69 6.06 4.78 0.34
C TYR A 69 7.15 4.41 1.31
N THR A 70 6.88 4.57 2.59
CA THR A 70 7.70 3.98 3.65
C THR A 70 6.89 2.93 4.38
N ALA A 71 7.57 1.98 5.02
CA ALA A 71 6.95 0.91 5.78
C ALA A 71 7.43 0.94 7.23
N ARG A 72 6.54 0.60 8.17
CA ARG A 72 6.88 0.38 9.57
C ARG A 72 6.18 -0.86 10.12
N TYR A 73 6.72 -1.41 11.19
CA TYR A 73 6.00 -2.40 12.00
C TYR A 73 5.11 -1.68 13.00
N LEU A 74 3.87 -2.13 13.13
CA LEU A 74 2.96 -1.70 14.19
C LEU A 74 2.64 -2.88 15.10
N ARG A 75 2.73 -2.67 16.42
CA ARG A 75 2.28 -3.64 17.41
C ARG A 75 0.75 -3.65 17.45
N VAL A 76 0.16 -4.84 17.52
CA VAL A 76 -1.29 -5.04 17.71
C VAL A 76 -1.57 -5.62 19.09
N ASN A 77 -2.85 -5.79 19.45
CA ASN A 77 -3.27 -6.24 20.78
C ASN A 77 -3.08 -7.76 21.04
N GLU A 78 -2.27 -8.44 20.21
CA GLU A 78 -1.88 -9.83 20.36
C GLU A 78 -0.49 -9.91 21.04
N ASP A 79 -0.18 -11.06 21.64
CA ASP A 79 1.15 -11.31 22.19
C ASP A 79 2.22 -11.30 21.09
N LEU A 80 3.39 -10.72 21.40
CA LEU A 80 4.52 -10.72 20.48
C LEU A 80 5.16 -12.10 20.43
N LYS A 81 5.15 -12.73 19.25
CA LYS A 81 5.92 -13.95 18.99
C LYS A 81 6.92 -13.72 17.86
N PRO A 82 8.17 -14.20 18.03
CA PRO A 82 9.18 -14.08 16.98
C PRO A 82 8.80 -14.92 15.76
N GLY A 83 9.15 -14.43 14.59
CA GLY A 83 8.89 -15.12 13.33
C GLY A 83 9.09 -14.21 12.13
N LEU A 84 8.65 -14.69 10.97
CA LEU A 84 8.60 -13.92 9.73
C LEU A 84 7.28 -13.13 9.69
N ILE A 85 7.33 -11.87 9.28
CA ILE A 85 6.14 -11.08 8.95
C ILE A 85 6.31 -10.52 7.54
N LYS A 86 5.31 -10.74 6.69
CA LYS A 86 5.26 -10.22 5.34
C LYS A 86 3.86 -9.67 5.07
N GLY A 87 3.82 -8.46 4.55
CA GLY A 87 2.59 -7.81 4.06
C GLY A 87 2.76 -7.46 2.60
N GLU A 88 1.68 -7.58 1.83
CA GLU A 88 1.67 -7.34 0.39
C GLU A 88 0.54 -6.37 0.03
N ALA A 89 0.84 -5.36 -0.79
CA ALA A 89 -0.13 -4.40 -1.28
C ALA A 89 -0.15 -4.38 -2.81
N VAL A 90 -1.31 -4.13 -3.40
CA VAL A 90 -1.49 -4.00 -4.85
C VAL A 90 -1.85 -2.56 -5.18
N LEU A 91 -1.03 -1.93 -6.01
CA LEU A 91 -1.35 -0.63 -6.61
C LEU A 91 -2.12 -0.86 -7.91
N ASN A 92 -3.43 -0.61 -7.88
CA ASN A 92 -4.26 -0.63 -9.07
C ASN A 92 -4.25 0.74 -9.73
N VAL A 93 -4.10 0.73 -11.06
CA VAL A 93 -4.02 1.92 -11.90
C VAL A 93 -4.99 1.76 -13.06
N VAL A 94 -6.05 2.56 -13.08
CA VAL A 94 -7.07 2.53 -14.13
C VAL A 94 -6.98 3.80 -14.95
N TYR A 95 -6.45 3.69 -16.18
CA TYR A 95 -6.27 4.82 -17.08
C TYR A 95 -7.57 5.20 -17.80
N TRP A 96 -7.73 6.49 -18.08
CA TRP A 96 -8.81 7.04 -18.90
C TRP A 96 -8.39 8.31 -19.65
#